data_AF-A0A1B1MI16-F1
#
_entry.id   AF-A0A1B1MI16-F1
#
_cell.length_a   1.000
_cell.length_b   1.000
_cell.length_c   1.000
_cell.angle_alpha   90.00
_cell.angle_beta   90.00
_cell.angle_gamma   90.00
#
_symmetry.space_group_name_H-M   'P 1'
#
loop_
_entity.id
_entity.type
_entity.pdbx_description
1 polymer ?
#
loop_
_entity_poly.entity_id
_entity_poly.type
_entity_poly.pdbx_seq_one_letter_code
_entity_poly.pdbx_strand_id
1 'polypeptide(L)'
;MEARGLREELEGEFPRESADLNDALCYCDMNTTPDGTLTNPVDRVNEIAGRYGPESLIGTFIRRAEPEILASTARVLERVADAKRQPM
;
A
#
# COMPACT_ATOMS: atom_id res chain seq x y z
N MET A 1 -4.56 12.35 0.55
CA MET A 1 -5.60 13.32 0.15
C MET A 1 -5.85 14.34 1.24
N GLU A 2 -6.16 13.91 2.47
CA GLU A 2 -6.33 14.80 3.64
C GLU A 2 -5.08 15.63 3.97
N ALA A 3 -3.89 15.04 3.85
CA ALA A 3 -2.59 15.68 4.04
C ALA A 3 -2.32 16.94 3.17
N ARG A 4 -3.08 17.12 2.09
CA ARG A 4 -3.00 18.31 1.21
C ARG A 4 -4.34 19.03 1.06
N GLY A 5 -5.36 18.65 1.83
CA GLY A 5 -6.72 19.22 1.74
C GLY A 5 -7.53 18.82 0.50
N LEU A 6 -7.01 17.96 -0.38
CA LEU A 6 -7.63 17.62 -1.67
C LEU A 6 -8.56 16.41 -1.60
N ARG A 7 -9.17 16.12 -0.43
CA ARG A 7 -10.00 14.90 -0.30
C ARG A 7 -11.23 14.96 -1.19
N GLU A 8 -12.02 16.02 -1.07
CA GLU A 8 -13.31 16.13 -1.76
C GLU A 8 -13.13 16.20 -3.29
N GLU A 9 -12.14 16.97 -3.76
CA GLU A 9 -11.82 17.08 -5.20
C GLU A 9 -11.42 15.71 -5.79
N LEU A 10 -10.51 15.00 -5.12
CA LEU A 10 -10.04 13.70 -5.61
C LEU A 10 -11.09 12.60 -5.50
N GLU A 11 -11.92 12.61 -4.45
CA GLU A 11 -13.02 11.64 -4.32
C GLU A 11 -14.13 11.90 -5.34
N GLY A 12 -14.32 13.15 -5.77
CA GLY A 12 -15.25 13.51 -6.84
C GLY A 12 -14.75 13.11 -8.24
N GLU A 13 -13.45 13.28 -8.51
CA GLU A 13 -12.84 12.97 -9.81
C GLU A 13 -12.46 11.50 -9.97
N PHE A 14 -12.00 10.85 -8.89
CA PHE A 14 -11.50 9.48 -8.89
C PHE A 14 -12.30 8.61 -7.91
N PRO A 15 -13.42 8.01 -8.36
CA PRO A 15 -14.17 7.06 -7.57
C PRO A 15 -13.27 5.93 -7.07
N ARG A 16 -13.52 5.46 -5.83
CA ARG A 16 -12.74 4.35 -5.29
C ARG A 16 -13.11 3.05 -6.01
N GLU A 17 -12.09 2.34 -6.44
CA GLU A 17 -12.21 0.99 -6.96
C GLU A 17 -12.63 -0.01 -5.87
N SER A 18 -12.91 -1.24 -6.27
CA SER A 18 -13.23 -2.32 -5.35
C SER A 18 -12.10 -2.54 -4.33
N ALA A 19 -12.48 -2.94 -3.11
CA ALA A 19 -11.52 -3.06 -2.01
C ALA A 19 -10.42 -4.10 -2.29
N ASP A 20 -10.75 -5.17 -3.01
CA ASP A 20 -9.81 -6.21 -3.44
C ASP A 20 -8.81 -5.70 -4.50
N LEU A 21 -9.25 -4.85 -5.43
CA LEU A 21 -8.33 -4.23 -6.40
C LEU A 21 -7.38 -3.24 -5.71
N ASN A 22 -7.90 -2.40 -4.79
CA ASN A 22 -7.06 -1.49 -4.02
C ASN A 22 -6.02 -2.25 -3.16
N ASP A 23 -6.43 -3.35 -2.53
CA ASP A 23 -5.53 -4.24 -1.79
C ASP A 23 -4.43 -4.80 -2.71
N ALA A 24 -4.80 -5.30 -3.89
CA ALA A 24 -3.85 -5.86 -4.85
C ALA A 24 -2.84 -4.83 -5.36
N LEU A 25 -3.30 -3.61 -5.69
CA LEU A 25 -2.42 -2.52 -6.12
C LEU A 25 -1.45 -2.11 -5.01
N CYS A 26 -1.95 -1.96 -3.78
CA CYS A 26 -1.12 -1.65 -2.62
C CYS A 26 -0.09 -2.77 -2.36
N TYR A 27 -0.50 -4.03 -2.44
CA TYR A 27 0.40 -5.17 -2.32
C TYR A 27 1.52 -5.14 -3.38
N CYS A 28 1.18 -4.92 -4.65
CA CYS A 28 2.16 -4.86 -5.73
C CYS A 28 3.17 -3.72 -5.53
N ASP A 29 2.72 -2.52 -5.16
CA ASP A 29 3.58 -1.37 -4.89
C ASP A 29 4.51 -1.61 -3.68
N MET A 30 3.96 -2.18 -2.60
CA MET A 30 4.69 -2.33 -1.33
C MET A 30 5.59 -3.57 -1.27
N ASN A 31 5.49 -4.51 -2.22
CA ASN A 31 6.36 -5.69 -2.33
C ASN A 31 7.37 -5.57 -3.48
N THR A 32 7.47 -4.40 -4.11
CA THR A 32 8.41 -4.16 -5.21
C THR A 32 9.25 -2.91 -4.93
N THR A 33 10.56 -3.01 -5.11
CA THR A 33 11.47 -1.86 -5.01
C THR A 33 11.37 -0.97 -6.27
N PRO A 34 11.91 0.26 -6.27
CA PRO A 34 11.84 1.14 -7.43
C PRO A 34 12.54 0.58 -8.68
N ASP A 35 13.53 -0.29 -8.48
CA ASP A 35 14.25 -1.03 -9.51
C ASP A 35 13.59 -2.38 -9.89
N GLY A 36 12.40 -2.67 -9.35
CA GLY A 36 11.62 -3.85 -9.75
C GLY A 36 12.00 -5.14 -9.03
N THR A 37 12.81 -5.08 -7.97
CA THR A 37 13.18 -6.26 -7.18
C THR A 37 12.12 -6.56 -6.11
N LEU A 38 12.01 -7.82 -5.72
CA LEU A 38 11.08 -8.23 -4.67
C LEU A 38 11.57 -7.70 -3.31
N THR A 39 10.63 -7.18 -2.53
CA THR A 39 10.84 -6.79 -1.14
C THR A 39 9.63 -7.20 -0.29
N ASN A 40 9.65 -6.86 0.99
CA ASN A 40 8.48 -7.00 1.86
C ASN A 40 8.00 -5.62 2.34
N PRO A 41 6.73 -5.49 2.75
CA PRO A 41 6.16 -4.18 3.07
C PRO A 41 6.84 -3.48 4.26
N VAL A 42 7.37 -4.23 5.23
CA VAL A 42 8.07 -3.64 6.39
C VAL A 42 9.36 -2.96 5.95
N ASP A 43 10.17 -3.65 5.17
CA ASP A 43 11.41 -3.10 4.62
C ASP A 43 11.12 -1.92 3.70
N ARG A 44 10.07 -2.02 2.88
CA ARG A 44 9.63 -0.94 2.01
C ARG A 44 9.20 0.32 2.79
N VAL A 45 8.42 0.17 3.85
CA VAL A 45 8.03 1.30 4.73
C VAL A 45 9.26 1.93 5.37
N ASN A 46 10.17 1.12 5.90
CA ASN A 46 11.40 1.62 6.54
C ASN A 46 12.30 2.34 5.55
N GLU A 47 12.42 1.84 4.32
CA GLU A 47 13.17 2.45 3.23
C GLU A 47 12.58 3.82 2.86
N ILE A 48 11.26 3.89 2.62
CA ILE A 48 10.57 5.16 2.31
C ILE A 48 10.72 6.15 3.46
N ALA A 49 10.50 5.72 4.71
CA ALA A 49 10.65 6.58 5.88
C ALA A 49 12.09 7.09 6.05
N GLY A 50 13.09 6.25 5.79
CA GLY A 50 14.50 6.64 5.82
C GLY A 50 14.89 7.62 4.72
N ARG A 51 14.36 7.42 3.50
CA ARG A 51 14.66 8.26 2.33
C ARG A 51 14.15 9.70 2.49
N TYR A 52 12.96 9.88 3.06
CA TYR A 52 12.34 11.20 3.20
C TYR A 52 12.51 11.83 4.60
N GLY A 53 12.80 11.02 5.62
CA GLY A 53 12.96 11.48 7.00
C GLY A 53 11.62 11.73 7.73
N PRO A 54 11.62 11.73 9.08
CA PRO A 54 10.40 11.77 9.89
C PRO A 54 9.61 13.08 9.77
N GLU A 55 10.31 14.21 9.61
CA GLU A 55 9.70 15.55 9.49
C GLU A 55 9.05 15.78 8.11
N SER A 56 9.29 14.90 7.15
CA SER A 56 8.64 15.01 5.84
C SER A 56 7.19 14.53 5.92
N LEU A 57 6.34 15.15 5.10
CA LEU A 57 4.96 14.71 4.95
C LEU A 57 4.88 13.23 4.52
N ILE A 58 5.84 12.79 3.68
CA ILE A 58 5.91 11.40 3.21
C ILE A 58 6.28 10.46 4.35
N GLY A 59 7.30 10.78 5.14
CA GLY A 59 7.73 10.00 6.30
C GLY A 59 6.65 9.88 7.37
N THR A 60 5.95 10.97 7.67
CA THR A 60 4.80 10.96 8.57
C THR A 60 3.65 10.10 8.02
N PHE A 61 3.32 10.26 6.73
CA PHE A 61 2.22 9.52 6.11
C PHE A 61 2.50 8.03 6.02
N ILE A 62 3.69 7.61 5.59
CA ILE A 62 4.02 6.20 5.40
C ILE A 62 4.00 5.45 6.74
N ARG A 63 4.45 6.09 7.83
CA ARG A 63 4.36 5.53 9.19
C ARG A 63 2.93 5.41 9.67
N ARG A 64 2.08 6.41 9.40
CA ARG A 64 0.65 6.34 9.72
C ARG A 64 -0.06 5.23 8.93
N ALA A 65 0.32 5.02 7.68
CA ALA A 65 -0.27 4.05 6.77
C ALA A 65 0.23 2.61 6.99
N GLU A 66 1.36 2.43 7.67
CA GLU A 66 2.03 1.13 7.89
C GLU A 66 1.07 0.01 8.33
N PRO A 67 0.19 0.19 9.34
CA PRO A 67 -0.72 -0.87 9.75
C PRO A 67 -1.67 -1.33 8.64
N GLU A 68 -2.19 -0.39 7.84
CA GLU A 68 -3.11 -0.72 6.75
C GLU A 68 -2.39 -1.37 5.56
N ILE A 69 -1.15 -0.94 5.27
CA ILE A 69 -0.30 -1.56 4.24
C ILE A 69 -0.01 -3.03 4.58
N LEU A 70 0.26 -3.32 5.86
CA LEU A 70 0.49 -4.69 6.31
C LEU A 70 -0.80 -5.52 6.26
N ALA A 71 -1.93 -4.93 6.66
CA ALA A 71 -3.22 -5.58 6.61
C ALA A 71 -3.67 -5.90 5.16
N SER A 72 -3.50 -4.96 4.22
CA SER A 72 -3.81 -5.19 2.80
C SER A 72 -2.96 -6.31 2.21
N THR A 73 -1.65 -6.31 2.53
CA THR A 73 -0.74 -7.38 2.12
C THR A 73 -1.18 -8.74 2.64
N ALA A 74 -1.56 -8.83 3.92
CA ALA A 74 -2.04 -10.08 4.51
C ALA A 74 -3.32 -10.59 3.81
N ARG A 75 -4.29 -9.71 3.55
CA ARG A 75 -5.53 -10.07 2.83
C ARG A 75 -5.24 -10.59 1.42
N VAL A 76 -4.30 -9.99 0.69
CA VAL A 76 -3.93 -10.46 -0.65
C VAL A 76 -3.29 -11.85 -0.58
N LEU A 77 -2.35 -12.06 0.34
CA LEU A 77 -1.68 -13.35 0.49
C LEU A 77 -2.66 -14.46 0.86
N GLU A 78 -3.65 -14.18 1.72
CA GLU A 78 -4.74 -15.10 2.05
C GLU A 78 -5.57 -15.47 0.82
N ARG A 79 -6.04 -14.48 0.05
CA ARG A 79 -6.81 -14.71 -1.19
C ARG A 79 -6.00 -15.51 -2.22
N VAL A 80 -4.71 -15.24 -2.38
CA VAL A 80 -3.82 -16.00 -3.27
C VAL A 80 -3.66 -17.44 -2.78
N ALA A 81 -3.53 -17.66 -1.48
CA ALA A 81 -3.47 -19.00 -0.91
C ALA A 81 -4.79 -19.76 -1.10
N ASP A 82 -5.94 -19.09 -0.95
CA ASP A 82 -7.25 -19.65 -1.23
C ASP A 82 -7.41 -20.06 -2.69
N ALA A 83 -7.06 -19.17 -3.62
CA ALA A 83 -7.13 -19.45 -5.05
C ALA A 83 -6.23 -20.63 -5.46
N LYS A 84 -5.06 -20.79 -4.82
CA LYS A 84 -4.18 -21.96 -5.03
C LYS A 84 -4.73 -23.26 -4.43
N ARG A 85 -5.55 -23.17 -3.39
CA ARG A 85 -6.18 -24.33 -2.73
C ARG A 85 -7.42 -24.82 -3.46
N GLN A 86 -8.09 -23.95 -4.20
CA GLN A 86 -9.21 -24.34 -5.05
C GLN A 86 -8.67 -25.05 -6.31
N PRO A 87 -9.06 -26.31 -6.57
CA PRO A 87 -8.74 -26.94 -7.85
C PRO A 87 -9.47 -26.16 -8.95
N MET A 88 -8.75 -25.86 -10.03
CA MET A 88 -9.30 -25.30 -11.27
C MET A 88 -10.43 -26.16 -11.82
#